data_AF-A0A7S0HYQ0-F1
#
_entry.id   AF-A0A7S0HYQ0-F1
#
_cell.length_a   1.000
_cell.length_b   1.000
_cell.length_c   1.000
_cell.angle_alpha   90.00
_cell.angle_beta   90.00
_cell.angle_gamma   90.00
#
_symmetry.space_group_name_H-M   'P 1'
#
loop_
_entity.id
_entity.type
_entity.pdbx_description
1 polymer ?
#
loop_
_entity_poly.entity_id
_entity_poly.type
_entity_poly.pdbx_seq_one_letter_code
_entity_poly.pdbx_strand_id
1 'polypeptide(L)'
;PDSLFNCTNLTELYLDDNKLVEVNQAIGRCSRIVSLSLNGNRLENIPEELGRLTSMTKLGLGNNCLKLGTAWWLAGLISLESLWLFGNQISAIPVVIGMLTNLDDLRLHNNPLKDPPKNILVGGIKSIRDYLSYNIVYEVDQSALAPPRSKKSVDNAKLMAKKQEVQNAAKHCEYKVTSTAPADSRGAYYFGNALDGGANRSTFWMSSPGVDNVV
;
A
#
# COMPACT_ATOMS: atom_id res chain seq x y z
N PRO A 1 3.79 17.22 12.02
CA PRO A 1 2.92 18.38 12.31
C PRO A 1 2.30 18.87 11.00
N ASP A 2 1.06 19.37 11.00
CA ASP A 2 0.35 19.78 9.78
C ASP A 2 1.09 20.88 9.00
N SER A 3 1.89 21.68 9.71
CA SER A 3 2.76 22.71 9.14
C SER A 3 3.77 22.17 8.13
N LEU A 4 4.19 20.89 8.23
CA LEU A 4 5.10 20.26 7.27
C LEU A 4 4.52 20.27 5.85
N PHE A 5 3.21 20.10 5.73
CA PHE A 5 2.51 20.02 4.43
C PHE A 5 2.18 21.39 3.83
N ASN A 6 2.59 22.48 4.48
CA ASN A 6 2.60 23.82 3.89
C ASN A 6 3.91 24.11 3.13
N CYS A 7 4.91 23.23 3.22
CA CYS A 7 6.15 23.34 2.45
C CYS A 7 5.91 22.89 0.99
N THR A 8 5.35 23.78 0.17
CA THR A 8 4.99 23.48 -1.24
C THR A 8 6.20 23.27 -2.15
N ASN A 9 7.39 23.71 -1.74
CA ASN A 9 8.65 23.51 -2.47
C ASN A 9 9.40 22.23 -2.10
N LEU A 10 8.83 21.40 -1.24
CA LEU A 10 9.46 20.15 -0.82
C LEU A 10 9.57 19.20 -2.01
N THR A 11 10.78 18.71 -2.26
CA THR A 11 11.08 17.76 -3.35
C THR A 11 11.33 16.35 -2.84
N GLU A 12 11.84 16.23 -1.63
CA GLU A 12 12.18 14.95 -1.02
C GLU A 12 11.75 14.93 0.44
N LEU A 13 11.06 13.87 0.85
CA LEU A 13 10.57 13.69 2.21
C LEU A 13 10.86 12.27 2.69
N TYR A 14 11.70 12.16 3.73
CA TYR A 14 12.05 10.88 4.36
C TYR A 14 11.54 10.85 5.79
N LEU A 15 10.62 9.92 6.05
CA LEU A 15 9.93 9.71 7.34
C LEU A 15 10.08 8.25 7.79
N ASP A 16 11.16 7.59 7.36
CA ASP A 16 11.44 6.20 7.66
C ASP A 16 11.62 5.95 9.17
N ASP A 17 11.33 4.72 9.61
CA ASP A 17 11.56 4.23 10.98
C ASP A 17 10.94 5.10 12.08
N ASN A 18 9.68 5.46 11.85
CA ASN A 18 8.84 6.20 12.80
C ASN A 18 7.66 5.34 13.28
N LYS A 19 6.71 5.97 13.97
CA LYS A 19 5.50 5.31 14.51
C LYS A 19 4.23 5.82 13.83
N LEU A 20 4.33 6.27 12.57
CA LEU A 20 3.19 6.82 11.84
C LEU A 20 2.15 5.72 11.61
N VAL A 21 0.92 5.98 12.02
CA VAL A 21 -0.24 5.11 11.78
C VAL A 21 -1.06 5.56 10.57
N GLU A 22 -0.91 6.84 10.20
CA GLU A 22 -1.55 7.45 9.04
C GLU A 22 -0.64 8.50 8.42
N VAL A 23 -0.88 8.81 7.14
CA VAL A 23 -0.32 9.97 6.46
C VAL A 23 -1.42 11.03 6.39
N ASN A 24 -1.12 12.25 6.81
CA ASN A 24 -2.07 13.36 6.74
C ASN A 24 -2.42 13.66 5.26
N GLN A 25 -3.72 13.78 4.96
CA GLN A 25 -4.25 14.12 3.63
C GLN A 25 -3.64 15.40 3.03
N ALA A 26 -3.16 16.32 3.87
CA ALA A 26 -2.46 17.52 3.45
C ALA A 26 -1.18 17.24 2.63
N ILE A 27 -0.64 16.02 2.64
CA ILE A 27 0.47 15.59 1.78
C ILE A 27 0.24 15.93 0.30
N GLY A 28 -1.01 15.88 -0.17
CA GLY A 28 -1.36 16.22 -1.55
C GLY A 28 -1.13 17.69 -1.93
N ARG A 29 -0.79 18.57 -0.98
CA ARG A 29 -0.38 19.97 -1.25
C ARG A 29 1.08 20.09 -1.67
N CYS A 30 1.92 19.11 -1.35
CA CYS A 30 3.35 19.09 -1.68
C CYS A 30 3.59 18.54 -3.09
N SER A 31 2.95 19.09 -4.11
CA SER A 31 2.91 18.57 -5.49
C SER A 31 4.29 18.45 -6.19
N ARG A 32 5.33 19.05 -5.60
CA ARG A 32 6.72 19.02 -6.10
C ARG A 32 7.54 17.85 -5.56
N ILE A 33 6.98 17.02 -4.69
CA ILE A 33 7.66 15.83 -4.18
C ILE A 33 7.97 14.88 -5.34
N VAL A 34 9.24 14.51 -5.43
CA VAL A 34 9.81 13.55 -6.37
C VAL A 34 10.13 12.23 -5.67
N SER A 35 10.54 12.30 -4.39
CA SER A 35 10.89 11.12 -3.58
C SER A 35 10.19 11.20 -2.22
N LEU A 36 9.41 10.18 -1.89
CA LEU A 36 8.77 10.01 -0.59
C LEU A 36 9.14 8.66 -0.01
N SER A 37 9.66 8.64 1.21
CA SER A 37 9.96 7.41 1.93
C SER A 37 9.29 7.39 3.30
N LEU A 38 8.54 6.33 3.54
CA LEU A 38 7.72 6.08 4.73
C LEU A 38 7.98 4.65 5.24
N ASN A 39 9.15 4.06 4.95
CA ASN A 39 9.42 2.68 5.34
C ASN A 39 9.47 2.54 6.87
N GLY A 40 9.21 1.35 7.40
CA GLY A 40 9.38 1.10 8.84
C GLY A 40 8.41 1.89 9.72
N ASN A 41 7.17 2.06 9.27
CA ASN A 41 6.09 2.72 10.01
C ASN A 41 4.99 1.70 10.38
N ARG A 42 3.81 2.18 10.79
CA ARG A 42 2.64 1.37 11.15
C ARG A 42 1.43 1.71 10.29
N LEU A 43 1.67 2.12 9.04
CA LEU A 43 0.61 2.56 8.13
C LEU A 43 -0.28 1.37 7.75
N GLU A 44 -1.58 1.49 7.99
CA GLU A 44 -2.58 0.54 7.51
C GLU A 44 -3.21 0.97 6.19
N ASN A 45 -3.31 2.29 5.98
CA ASN A 45 -3.91 2.91 4.80
C ASN A 45 -3.08 4.11 4.33
N ILE A 46 -3.27 4.46 3.06
CA ILE A 46 -2.67 5.63 2.41
C ILE A 46 -3.82 6.55 1.97
N PRO A 47 -3.75 7.87 2.25
CA PRO A 47 -4.78 8.82 1.84
C PRO A 47 -4.85 8.94 0.31
N GLU A 48 -6.06 9.17 -0.22
CA GLU A 48 -6.25 9.33 -1.67
C GLU A 48 -5.47 10.53 -2.24
N GLU A 49 -5.25 11.55 -1.41
CA GLU A 49 -4.50 12.75 -1.73
C GLU A 49 -3.05 12.48 -2.10
N LEU A 50 -2.47 11.32 -1.73
CA LEU A 50 -1.14 10.94 -2.19
C LEU A 50 -1.09 10.86 -3.73
N GLY A 51 -2.20 10.47 -4.38
CA GLY A 51 -2.31 10.43 -5.84
C GLY A 51 -2.19 11.80 -6.52
N ARG A 52 -2.20 12.91 -5.77
CA ARG A 52 -1.96 14.25 -6.33
C ARG A 52 -0.48 14.54 -6.59
N LEU A 53 0.44 13.70 -6.09
CA LEU A 53 1.88 13.86 -6.26
C LEU A 53 2.35 13.34 -7.63
N THR A 54 1.88 13.97 -8.69
CA THR A 54 2.11 13.52 -10.08
C THR A 54 3.57 13.56 -10.52
N SER A 55 4.42 14.33 -9.82
CA SER A 55 5.87 14.41 -10.08
C SER A 55 6.69 13.33 -9.35
N MET A 56 6.05 12.49 -8.53
CA MET A 56 6.74 11.50 -7.71
C MET A 56 7.27 10.35 -8.56
N THR A 57 8.58 10.08 -8.45
CA THR A 57 9.28 8.99 -9.14
C THR A 57 9.62 7.84 -8.19
N LYS A 58 9.77 8.12 -6.88
CA LYS A 58 10.14 7.12 -5.88
C LYS A 58 9.19 7.16 -4.68
N LEU A 59 8.63 5.99 -4.35
CA LEU A 59 7.76 5.80 -3.19
C LEU A 59 8.20 4.59 -2.37
N GLY A 60 8.68 4.84 -1.15
CA GLY A 60 9.00 3.82 -0.14
C GLY A 60 7.87 3.65 0.87
N LEU A 61 7.29 2.45 0.93
CA LEU A 61 6.22 2.06 1.86
C LEU A 61 6.49 0.70 2.51
N GLY A 62 7.74 0.22 2.46
CA GLY A 62 8.13 -1.07 3.01
C GLY A 62 8.02 -1.14 4.53
N ASN A 63 7.91 -2.34 5.08
CA ASN A 63 7.79 -2.60 6.53
C ASN A 63 6.68 -1.76 7.18
N ASN A 64 5.44 -1.95 6.70
CA ASN A 64 4.22 -1.32 7.20
C ASN A 64 3.10 -2.39 7.36
N CYS A 65 1.84 -1.97 7.52
CA CYS A 65 0.68 -2.86 7.69
C CYS A 65 -0.30 -2.81 6.50
N LEU A 66 0.15 -2.42 5.31
CA LEU A 66 -0.72 -2.14 4.17
C LEU A 66 -1.35 -3.40 3.56
N LYS A 67 -2.62 -3.31 3.19
CA LYS A 67 -3.37 -4.38 2.48
C LYS A 67 -3.66 -4.09 1.00
N LEU A 68 -3.25 -2.91 0.51
CA LEU A 68 -3.50 -2.28 -0.79
C LEU A 68 -4.97 -2.19 -1.27
N GLY A 69 -5.83 -3.19 -1.04
CA GLY A 69 -7.22 -3.15 -1.51
C GLY A 69 -7.28 -2.79 -2.99
N THR A 70 -8.05 -1.74 -3.34
CA THR A 70 -8.09 -1.19 -4.69
C THR A 70 -6.94 -0.20 -5.00
N ALA A 71 -6.37 0.44 -3.98
CA ALA A 71 -5.27 1.42 -4.07
C ALA A 71 -5.40 2.49 -5.16
N TRP A 72 -6.59 3.11 -5.33
CA TRP A 72 -6.84 4.07 -6.41
C TRP A 72 -5.92 5.28 -6.43
N TRP A 73 -5.35 5.65 -5.29
CA TRP A 73 -4.34 6.70 -5.19
C TRP A 73 -3.10 6.44 -6.05
N LEU A 74 -2.75 5.18 -6.34
CA LEU A 74 -1.65 4.84 -7.24
C LEU A 74 -1.91 5.37 -8.66
N ALA A 75 -3.16 5.45 -9.11
CA ALA A 75 -3.49 5.85 -10.48
C ALA A 75 -3.03 7.29 -10.82
N GLY A 76 -2.91 8.15 -9.81
CA GLY A 76 -2.42 9.52 -9.99
C GLY A 76 -0.90 9.65 -10.05
N LEU A 77 -0.15 8.61 -9.68
CA LEU A 77 1.31 8.62 -9.63
C LEU A 77 1.92 8.25 -10.99
N ILE A 78 1.55 9.01 -12.02
CA ILE A 78 1.86 8.72 -13.43
C ILE A 78 3.36 8.73 -13.75
N SER A 79 4.18 9.41 -12.95
CA SER A 79 5.65 9.45 -13.10
C SER A 79 6.39 8.45 -12.22
N LEU A 80 5.69 7.53 -11.55
CA LEU A 80 6.32 6.63 -10.59
C LEU A 80 7.21 5.59 -11.30
N GLU A 81 8.48 5.54 -10.91
CA GLU A 81 9.51 4.65 -11.45
C GLU A 81 9.90 3.55 -10.46
N SER A 82 9.84 3.85 -9.15
CA SER A 82 10.18 2.93 -8.08
C SER A 82 9.11 2.91 -6.99
N LEU A 83 8.60 1.71 -6.69
CA LEU A 83 7.60 1.46 -5.66
C LEU A 83 8.07 0.32 -4.76
N TRP A 84 8.34 0.62 -3.49
CA TRP A 84 8.76 -0.36 -2.51
C TRP A 84 7.65 -0.65 -1.51
N LEU A 85 7.15 -1.88 -1.53
CA LEU A 85 6.02 -2.36 -0.74
C LEU A 85 6.36 -3.61 0.08
N PHE A 86 7.65 -3.94 0.20
CA PHE A 86 8.10 -5.13 0.91
C PHE A 86 7.68 -5.13 2.38
N GLY A 87 7.47 -6.28 3.00
CA GLY A 87 7.16 -6.34 4.44
C GLY A 87 5.82 -5.70 4.81
N ASN A 88 4.76 -5.97 4.04
CA ASN A 88 3.40 -5.50 4.30
C ASN A 88 2.41 -6.68 4.42
N GLN A 89 1.11 -6.42 4.42
CA GLN A 89 0.03 -7.41 4.49
C GLN A 89 -0.70 -7.57 3.15
N ILE A 90 0.01 -7.38 2.03
CA ILE A 90 -0.58 -7.40 0.69
C ILE A 90 -0.83 -8.84 0.26
N SER A 91 -2.11 -9.19 0.07
CA SER A 91 -2.50 -10.52 -0.42
C SER A 91 -2.70 -10.59 -1.93
N ALA A 92 -2.99 -9.46 -2.57
CA ALA A 92 -3.18 -9.35 -4.01
C ALA A 92 -2.60 -8.03 -4.54
N ILE A 93 -2.03 -8.05 -5.74
CA ILE A 93 -1.56 -6.82 -6.42
C ILE A 93 -2.75 -6.18 -7.15
N PRO A 94 -3.13 -4.93 -6.83
CA PRO A 94 -4.21 -4.25 -7.51
C PRO A 94 -3.87 -3.97 -8.99
N VAL A 95 -4.89 -4.05 -9.84
CA VAL A 95 -4.78 -3.85 -11.29
C VAL A 95 -4.15 -2.51 -11.69
N VAL A 96 -4.32 -1.48 -10.86
CA VAL A 96 -3.74 -0.15 -11.05
C VAL A 96 -2.22 -0.16 -11.17
N ILE A 97 -1.52 -1.14 -10.56
CA ILE A 97 -0.07 -1.28 -10.72
C ILE A 97 0.30 -1.60 -12.17
N GLY A 98 -0.55 -2.31 -12.90
CA GLY A 98 -0.38 -2.56 -14.33
C GLY A 98 -0.50 -1.28 -15.18
N MET A 99 -1.19 -0.24 -14.68
CA MET A 99 -1.35 1.04 -15.38
C MET A 99 -0.16 1.99 -15.19
N LEU A 100 0.73 1.72 -14.24
CA LEU A 100 1.93 2.52 -13.99
C LEU A 100 2.99 2.19 -15.04
N THR A 101 2.94 2.87 -16.19
CA THR A 101 3.77 2.58 -17.36
C THR A 101 5.26 2.85 -17.16
N ASN A 102 5.60 3.82 -16.31
CA ASN A 102 6.98 4.18 -15.97
C ASN A 102 7.58 3.33 -14.84
N LEU A 103 6.78 2.49 -14.18
CA LEU A 103 7.24 1.69 -13.04
C LEU A 103 8.17 0.58 -13.52
N ASP A 104 9.41 0.62 -13.01
CA ASP A 104 10.49 -0.30 -13.37
C ASP A 104 11.03 -1.07 -12.15
N ASP A 105 11.06 -0.47 -10.95
CA ASP A 105 11.43 -1.15 -9.69
C ASP A 105 10.20 -1.34 -8.80
N LEU A 106 9.69 -2.57 -8.74
CA LEU A 106 8.60 -2.96 -7.84
C LEU A 106 9.08 -4.02 -6.85
N ARG A 107 9.12 -3.68 -5.57
CA ARG A 107 9.56 -4.59 -4.49
C ARG A 107 8.40 -5.04 -3.64
N LEU A 108 8.12 -6.34 -3.65
CA LEU A 108 6.95 -6.94 -3.01
C LEU A 108 7.27 -8.10 -2.05
N HIS A 109 8.56 -8.42 -1.86
CA HIS A 109 8.97 -9.53 -0.98
C HIS A 109 8.44 -9.34 0.45
N ASN A 110 8.36 -10.43 1.22
CA ASN A 110 7.81 -10.42 2.58
C ASN A 110 6.36 -9.91 2.66
N ASN A 111 5.52 -10.29 1.70
CA ASN A 111 4.06 -10.10 1.73
C ASN A 111 3.34 -11.46 1.60
N PRO A 112 2.11 -11.61 2.14
CA PRO A 112 1.30 -12.82 2.00
C PRO A 112 0.61 -12.91 0.62
N LEU A 113 1.34 -12.62 -0.46
CA LEU A 113 0.82 -12.58 -1.83
C LEU A 113 0.32 -13.96 -2.28
N LYS A 114 -0.94 -13.98 -2.71
CA LYS A 114 -1.60 -15.13 -3.34
C LYS A 114 -1.84 -14.91 -4.83
N ASP A 115 -1.91 -13.64 -5.24
CA ASP A 115 -2.20 -13.21 -6.59
C ASP A 115 -1.36 -11.97 -6.93
N PRO A 116 -0.56 -11.94 -8.01
CA PRO A 116 -0.27 -12.99 -8.99
C PRO A 116 0.43 -14.23 -8.40
N PRO A 117 0.38 -15.38 -9.09
CA PRO A 117 1.10 -16.57 -8.64
C PRO A 117 2.62 -16.35 -8.70
N LYS A 118 3.37 -17.10 -7.88
CA LYS A 118 4.80 -16.89 -7.65
C LYS A 118 5.65 -16.88 -8.92
N ASN A 119 5.31 -17.71 -9.92
CA ASN A 119 6.02 -17.76 -11.19
C ASN A 119 5.93 -16.44 -11.99
N ILE A 120 4.83 -15.70 -11.85
CA ILE A 120 4.68 -14.37 -12.46
C ILE A 120 5.52 -13.34 -11.72
N LEU A 121 5.55 -13.40 -10.38
CA LEU A 121 6.35 -12.48 -9.55
C LEU A 121 7.84 -12.54 -9.85
N VAL A 122 8.37 -13.74 -10.19
CA VAL A 122 9.79 -13.92 -10.56
C VAL A 122 10.15 -13.19 -11.87
N GLY A 123 9.18 -12.99 -12.77
CA GLY A 123 9.37 -12.23 -14.00
C GLY A 123 9.41 -10.70 -13.81
N GLY A 124 9.25 -10.22 -12.58
CA GLY A 124 9.28 -8.81 -12.24
C GLY A 124 8.09 -8.02 -12.78
N ILE A 125 8.24 -6.70 -12.85
CA ILE A 125 7.13 -5.79 -13.17
C ILE A 125 6.53 -6.03 -14.57
N LYS A 126 7.34 -6.42 -15.56
CA LYS A 126 6.85 -6.69 -16.92
C LYS A 126 5.86 -7.85 -16.93
N SER A 127 6.22 -8.98 -16.35
CA SER A 127 5.33 -10.14 -16.25
C SER A 127 4.10 -9.88 -15.39
N ILE A 128 4.24 -9.09 -14.31
CA ILE A 128 3.10 -8.66 -13.50
C ILE A 128 2.15 -7.78 -14.32
N ARG A 129 2.68 -6.82 -15.09
CA ARG A 129 1.88 -5.94 -15.95
C ARG A 129 1.11 -6.76 -16.99
N ASP A 130 1.78 -7.68 -17.68
CA ASP A 130 1.14 -8.57 -18.65
C ASP A 130 0.02 -9.38 -17.99
N TYR A 131 0.29 -10.01 -16.85
CA TYR A 131 -0.70 -10.77 -16.08
C TYR A 131 -1.94 -9.95 -15.70
N LEU A 132 -1.74 -8.73 -15.18
CA LEU A 132 -2.83 -7.84 -14.80
C LEU A 132 -3.63 -7.36 -16.01
N SER A 133 -2.95 -7.06 -17.14
CA SER A 133 -3.63 -6.69 -18.39
C SER A 133 -4.50 -7.82 -18.95
N TYR A 134 -4.03 -9.08 -18.89
CA TYR A 134 -4.85 -10.21 -19.30
C TYR A 134 -6.08 -10.40 -18.40
N ASN A 135 -5.92 -10.29 -17.07
CA ASN A 135 -7.01 -10.50 -16.13
C ASN A 135 -8.14 -9.46 -16.25
N ILE A 136 -7.83 -8.21 -16.62
CA ILE A 136 -8.86 -7.20 -16.93
C ILE A 136 -9.76 -7.65 -18.09
N VAL A 137 -9.16 -8.15 -19.17
CA VAL A 137 -9.90 -8.53 -20.38
C VAL A 137 -10.82 -9.72 -20.08
N TYR A 138 -10.36 -10.70 -19.28
CA TYR A 138 -11.18 -11.85 -18.90
C TYR A 138 -12.37 -11.50 -17.99
N GLU A 139 -12.21 -10.58 -17.03
CA GLU A 139 -13.35 -10.12 -16.20
C GLU A 139 -14.40 -9.37 -17.03
N VAL A 140 -13.97 -8.54 -17.98
CA VAL A 140 -14.87 -7.83 -18.89
C VAL A 140 -15.61 -8.79 -19.82
N ASP A 141 -14.93 -9.79 -20.38
CA ASP A 141 -15.54 -10.79 -21.28
C ASP A 141 -16.55 -11.70 -20.53
N GLN A 142 -16.23 -12.13 -19.31
CA GLN A 142 -17.18 -12.86 -18.46
C GLN A 142 -18.41 -12.02 -18.06
N SER A 143 -18.23 -10.70 -17.85
CA SER A 143 -19.35 -9.78 -17.58
C SER A 143 -20.22 -9.53 -18.83
N ALA A 144 -19.62 -9.57 -20.02
CA ALA A 144 -20.30 -9.45 -21.32
C ALA A 144 -21.04 -10.74 -21.73
N LEU A 145 -20.63 -11.89 -21.19
CA LEU A 145 -21.29 -13.19 -21.32
C LEU A 145 -22.41 -13.44 -20.30
N ALA A 146 -22.82 -12.44 -19.51
CA ALA A 146 -24.00 -12.56 -18.64
C ALA A 146 -25.26 -12.88 -19.47
N PRO A 147 -25.87 -14.07 -19.31
CA PRO A 147 -26.97 -14.47 -20.18
C PRO A 147 -28.21 -13.61 -19.91
N PRO A 148 -29.03 -13.27 -20.93
CA PRO A 148 -30.36 -12.73 -20.67
C PRO A 148 -31.11 -13.76 -19.83
N ARG A 149 -31.70 -13.30 -18.71
CA ARG A 149 -32.50 -14.14 -17.79
C ARG A 149 -33.39 -15.08 -18.61
N SER A 150 -33.01 -16.35 -18.67
CA SER A 150 -33.81 -17.40 -19.28
C SER A 150 -33.73 -18.67 -18.44
N LYS A 151 -34.86 -18.90 -17.77
CA LYS A 151 -35.37 -20.11 -17.12
C LYS A 151 -34.48 -21.37 -17.20
N LYS A 152 -33.59 -21.53 -16.22
CA LYS A 152 -33.14 -22.84 -15.71
C LYS A 152 -33.09 -22.83 -14.17
N SER A 153 -34.22 -22.51 -13.55
CA SER A 153 -34.60 -23.14 -12.27
C SER A 153 -34.87 -24.62 -12.58
N VAL A 154 -34.20 -25.61 -12.00
CA VAL A 154 -34.55 -26.16 -10.68
C VAL A 154 -33.35 -26.88 -10.01
N ASP A 155 -32.23 -27.11 -10.69
CA ASP A 155 -31.19 -28.03 -10.18
C ASP A 155 -30.16 -27.40 -9.20
N ASN A 156 -29.94 -26.08 -9.25
CA ASN A 156 -28.97 -25.41 -8.37
C ASN A 156 -29.47 -25.18 -6.94
N ALA A 157 -30.78 -25.30 -6.67
CA ALA A 157 -31.33 -25.20 -5.32
C ALA A 157 -30.94 -26.42 -4.44
N LYS A 158 -30.75 -27.60 -5.06
CA LYS A 158 -30.31 -28.81 -4.34
C LYS A 158 -28.83 -28.76 -3.95
N LEU A 159 -28.00 -28.04 -4.71
CA LEU A 159 -26.57 -27.89 -4.42
C LEU A 159 -26.31 -26.89 -3.29
N MET A 160 -27.16 -25.86 -3.16
CA MET A 160 -27.07 -24.86 -2.08
C MET A 160 -27.53 -25.42 -0.71
N ALA A 161 -28.47 -26.37 -0.69
CA ALA A 161 -28.90 -27.02 0.55
C ALA A 161 -27.79 -27.89 1.19
N LYS A 162 -26.91 -28.51 0.39
CA LYS A 162 -25.86 -29.40 0.88
C LYS A 162 -24.60 -28.66 1.37
N LYS A 163 -24.41 -27.40 0.99
CA LYS A 163 -23.33 -26.53 1.51
C LYS A 163 -23.65 -25.95 2.89
N GLN A 164 -24.92 -25.82 3.26
CA GLN A 164 -25.32 -25.25 4.55
C GLN A 164 -25.11 -26.21 5.73
N GLU A 165 -25.15 -27.53 5.50
CA GLU A 165 -24.88 -28.55 6.53
C GLU A 165 -23.39 -28.61 6.93
N VAL A 166 -22.47 -28.34 5.99
CA VAL A 166 -21.02 -28.34 6.25
C VAL A 166 -20.58 -27.09 7.04
N GLN A 167 -21.34 -26.00 6.95
CA GLN A 167 -21.01 -24.73 7.62
C GLN A 167 -21.45 -24.67 9.09
N ASN A 168 -22.32 -25.58 9.53
CA ASN A 168 -22.82 -25.63 10.91
C ASN A 168 -21.98 -26.53 11.85
N ALA A 169 -20.96 -27.23 11.34
CA ALA A 169 -20.10 -28.13 12.13
C ALA A 169 -18.85 -27.47 12.74
N ALA A 170 -18.60 -26.18 12.50
CA ALA A 170 -17.36 -25.49 12.91
C ALA A 170 -17.58 -24.39 13.97
N LYS A 171 -18.38 -24.66 15.01
CA LYS A 171 -18.50 -23.77 16.19
C LYS A 171 -18.19 -24.53 17.49
N HIS A 172 -16.91 -24.64 17.82
CA HIS A 172 -16.43 -24.73 19.20
C HIS A 172 -14.93 -24.42 19.26
N CYS A 173 -14.60 -23.20 19.67
CA CYS A 173 -13.39 -22.88 20.43
C CYS A 173 -13.54 -21.45 20.97
N GLU A 174 -13.77 -21.35 22.28
CA GLU A 174 -13.77 -20.11 23.06
C GLU A 174 -12.35 -19.55 23.16
N TYR A 175 -12.21 -18.21 23.19
CA TYR A 175 -11.02 -17.57 23.73
C TYR A 175 -11.42 -16.46 24.71
N LYS A 176 -10.92 -16.59 25.95
CA LYS A 176 -11.12 -15.67 27.08
C LYS A 176 -10.20 -14.46 26.96
N VAL A 177 -10.74 -13.28 27.24
CA VAL A 177 -10.01 -12.00 27.38
C VAL A 177 -9.59 -11.82 28.84
N THR A 178 -8.34 -11.39 29.09
CA THR A 178 -8.00 -10.64 30.31
C THR A 178 -7.02 -9.48 30.02
N SER A 179 -7.40 -8.34 30.60
CA SER A 179 -6.82 -7.00 30.76
C SER A 179 -5.38 -6.92 31.29
N THR A 180 -4.60 -5.90 30.88
CA THR A 180 -4.14 -4.74 31.71
C THR A 180 -3.10 -3.86 30.98
N ALA A 181 -3.17 -2.53 31.17
CA ALA A 181 -2.19 -1.50 30.75
C ALA A 181 -1.11 -1.29 31.87
N PRO A 182 -0.02 -0.47 31.75
CA PRO A 182 -0.10 0.99 31.53
C PRO A 182 1.12 1.74 30.88
N ALA A 183 0.88 3.03 30.62
CA ALA A 183 1.71 4.26 30.79
C ALA A 183 3.06 4.53 30.04
N ASP A 184 3.00 5.62 29.24
CA ASP A 184 3.84 6.83 29.20
C ASP A 184 5.33 6.81 28.79
N SER A 185 5.68 7.71 27.85
CA SER A 185 6.91 8.53 27.81
C SER A 185 6.98 9.34 26.50
N ARG A 186 6.94 10.67 26.66
CA ARG A 186 7.10 11.66 25.58
C ARG A 186 8.58 11.74 25.16
N GLY A 187 8.91 11.26 23.98
CA GLY A 187 10.20 11.50 23.33
C GLY A 187 10.11 12.72 22.40
N ALA A 188 10.99 13.70 22.59
CA ALA A 188 11.09 14.86 21.72
C ALA A 188 11.77 14.49 20.39
N TYR A 189 11.23 15.01 19.27
CA TYR A 189 11.76 14.83 17.92
C TYR A 189 12.79 15.92 17.59
N TYR A 190 13.89 15.55 16.94
CA TYR A 190 14.83 16.51 16.35
C TYR A 190 14.45 16.78 14.89
N PHE A 191 14.33 18.06 14.53
CA PHE A 191 14.09 18.52 13.16
C PHE A 191 15.40 19.07 12.58
N GLY A 192 15.82 18.55 11.43
CA GLY A 192 16.99 19.04 10.71
C GLY A 192 16.63 19.46 9.29
N ASN A 193 17.05 20.65 8.89
CA ASN A 193 17.00 21.12 7.50
C ASN A 193 18.43 21.17 6.95
N ALA A 194 18.69 20.52 5.82
CA ALA A 194 19.88 20.80 5.03
C ALA A 194 19.47 21.64 3.81
N LEU A 195 20.06 22.84 3.70
CA LEU A 195 20.06 23.61 2.46
C LEU A 195 21.37 23.25 1.75
N ASP A 196 21.31 22.40 0.73
CA ASP A 196 22.50 22.10 -0.05
C ASP A 196 22.81 23.29 -0.97
N GLY A 197 23.98 23.88 -0.78
CA GLY A 197 24.42 25.09 -1.47
C GLY A 197 24.64 24.82 -2.96
N GLY A 198 23.61 25.05 -3.78
CA GLY A 198 23.75 25.04 -5.24
C GLY A 198 22.52 24.64 -6.04
N ALA A 199 21.50 24.05 -5.42
CA ALA A 199 20.23 23.78 -6.08
C ALA A 199 19.09 24.06 -5.10
N ASN A 200 17.99 24.61 -5.60
CA ASN A 200 16.77 24.94 -4.85
C ASN A 200 16.02 23.66 -4.40
N ARG A 201 16.73 22.72 -3.77
CA ARG A 201 16.26 21.43 -3.26
C ARG A 201 16.18 21.54 -1.74
N SER A 202 15.01 21.25 -1.20
CA SER A 202 14.79 21.13 0.24
C SER A 202 14.60 19.65 0.54
N THR A 203 15.47 19.11 1.40
CA THR A 203 15.39 17.73 1.88
C THR A 203 15.08 17.76 3.36
N PHE A 204 14.05 17.00 3.76
CA PHE A 204 13.61 16.90 5.14
C PHE A 204 13.68 15.44 5.61
N TRP A 205 14.24 15.21 6.79
CA TRP A 205 14.28 13.91 7.44
C TRP A 205 13.87 14.03 8.90
N MET A 206 13.12 13.04 9.39
CA MET A 206 12.74 12.90 10.78
C MET A 206 13.11 11.50 11.26
N SER A 207 14.01 11.41 12.24
CA SER A 207 14.42 10.14 12.85
C SER A 207 14.02 10.14 14.33
N SER A 208 13.52 9.00 14.82
CA SER A 208 13.35 8.80 16.26
C SER A 208 14.74 8.76 16.94
N PRO A 209 14.88 9.21 18.21
CA PRO A 209 16.14 9.06 18.91
C PRO A 209 16.47 7.56 19.02
N GLY A 210 17.63 7.19 18.48
CA GLY A 210 18.20 5.86 18.71
C GLY A 210 18.40 5.64 20.20
N VAL A 211 18.19 4.40 20.64
CA VAL A 211 18.67 3.96 21.94
C VAL A 211 20.20 4.05 21.87
N ASP A 212 20.77 5.03 22.56
CA ASP A 212 22.22 5.16 22.71
C ASP A 212 22.80 3.87 23.31
N ASN A 213 23.82 3.34 22.62
CA ASN A 213 24.93 2.50 23.07
C ASN A 213 24.78 1.71 24.38
N VAL A 214 24.87 0.39 24.26
CA VAL A 214 25.59 -0.43 25.25
C VAL A 214 26.66 -1.24 24.50
N VAL A 215 27.91 -0.77 24.67
CA VAL A 215 29.25 -1.37 24.47
C VAL A 215 29.43 -2.40 23.36
#